data_AF-A0A3P8VE00-F1
#
_entry.id   AF-A0A3P8VE00-F1
#
_cell.length_a   1.000
_cell.length_b   1.000
_cell.length_c   1.000
_cell.angle_alpha   90.00
_cell.angle_beta   90.00
_cell.angle_gamma   90.00
#
_symmetry.space_group_name_H-M   'P 1'
#
loop_
_entity.id
_entity.type
_entity.pdbx_description
1 polymer ?
#
loop_
_entity_poly.entity_id
_entity_poly.type
_entity_poly.pdbx_seq_one_letter_code
_entity_poly.pdbx_strand_id
1 'polypeptide(L)'
;MLGQPLQLLQKPGVSQLSIALKMASTRLLQILAISTGTYAEKLSPKVVQSLLDLLCSQLKNLLSQAGVSILSSGKDKEDSKHEDGADAEKKDLRGDEIKFCLLCKQHTAELHLGDFLVFLRRVVSSKAIQSKMASPKWTEVLLNIAAQKCCSGVPLVGNLRTRLLALHVLEAVLPACEASMEEDQMTTVVERLFSLLSDCMWEAPVAQAKHLIQIKEKVQELKVQV
;
A
#
# COMPACT_ATOMS: atom_id res chain seq x y z
N MET A 1 -25.87 3.40 9.62
CA MET A 1 -24.78 4.25 10.13
C MET A 1 -23.88 4.62 8.95
N LEU A 2 -24.28 5.65 8.19
CA LEU A 2 -23.62 6.12 6.97
C LEU A 2 -22.47 7.06 7.35
N GLY A 3 -21.32 6.87 6.71
CA GLY A 3 -20.08 7.59 6.98
C GLY A 3 -20.23 9.11 6.82
N GLN A 4 -19.63 9.83 7.76
CA GLN A 4 -19.40 11.27 7.65
C GLN A 4 -18.72 11.61 6.32
N PRO A 5 -19.28 12.53 5.51
CA PRO A 5 -18.50 13.20 4.50
C PRO A 5 -17.50 14.10 5.21
N LEU A 6 -16.21 13.87 4.93
CA LEU A 6 -15.08 14.61 5.45
C LEU A 6 -15.32 16.11 5.30
N GLN A 7 -15.25 16.79 6.45
CA GLN A 7 -15.29 18.24 6.57
C GLN A 7 -14.31 18.86 5.60
N LEU A 8 -14.82 19.86 4.90
CA LEU A 8 -14.17 20.69 3.90
C LEU A 8 -13.05 21.49 4.59
N LEU A 9 -11.88 20.87 4.79
CA LEU A 9 -10.72 21.57 5.33
C LEU A 9 -10.18 22.49 4.22
N GLN A 10 -10.54 23.77 4.33
CA GLN A 10 -10.00 24.86 3.53
C GLN A 10 -8.47 24.86 3.60
N LYS A 11 -7.81 24.37 2.54
CA LYS A 11 -6.41 24.71 2.25
C LYS A 11 -6.37 25.77 1.15
N PRO A 12 -5.87 26.99 1.43
CA PRO A 12 -5.60 27.96 0.38
C PRO A 12 -4.54 27.38 -0.58
N GLY A 13 -4.85 27.28 -1.87
CA GLY A 13 -3.85 26.99 -2.93
C GLY A 13 -4.06 25.75 -3.79
N VAL A 14 -5.07 24.90 -3.55
CA VAL A 14 -5.43 23.77 -4.44
C VAL A 14 -6.74 24.08 -5.15
N SER A 15 -6.79 24.01 -6.49
CA SER A 15 -8.00 24.33 -7.24
C SER A 15 -9.13 23.33 -6.89
N GLN A 16 -10.23 23.84 -6.34
CA GLN A 16 -11.41 23.05 -5.95
C GLN A 16 -11.92 22.16 -7.10
N LEU A 17 -11.82 22.65 -8.33
CA LEU A 17 -12.18 21.92 -9.55
C LEU A 17 -11.34 20.65 -9.73
N SER A 18 -10.03 20.69 -9.49
CA SER A 18 -9.17 19.51 -9.64
C SER A 18 -9.51 18.40 -8.64
N ILE A 19 -9.89 18.78 -7.42
CA ILE A 19 -10.33 17.85 -6.38
C ILE A 19 -11.68 17.24 -6.75
N ALA A 20 -12.65 18.07 -7.13
CA ALA A 20 -13.97 17.62 -7.57
C ALA A 20 -13.88 16.68 -8.77
N LEU A 21 -13.05 17.03 -9.77
CA LEU A 21 -12.82 16.21 -10.95
C LEU A 21 -12.18 14.86 -10.59
N LYS A 22 -11.18 14.85 -9.70
CA LYS A 22 -10.54 13.61 -9.23
C LYS A 22 -11.54 12.71 -8.51
N MET A 23 -12.40 13.27 -7.66
CA MET A 23 -13.47 12.52 -6.99
C MET A 23 -14.48 11.97 -8.00
N ALA A 24 -14.98 12.80 -8.92
CA ALA A 24 -15.94 12.40 -9.94
C ALA A 24 -15.37 11.29 -10.85
N SER A 25 -14.12 11.45 -11.31
CA SER A 25 -13.41 10.44 -12.10
C SER A 25 -13.25 9.12 -11.35
N THR A 26 -12.89 9.16 -10.05
CA THR A 26 -12.77 7.97 -9.21
C THR A 26 -14.12 7.27 -9.04
N ARG A 27 -15.20 8.03 -8.81
CA ARG A 27 -16.55 7.47 -8.68
C ARG A 27 -17.04 6.86 -9.99
N LEU A 28 -16.78 7.52 -11.12
CA LEU A 28 -17.10 6.98 -12.43
C LEU A 28 -16.36 5.67 -12.69
N LEU A 29 -15.07 5.60 -12.38
CA LEU A 29 -14.28 4.37 -12.49
C LEU A 29 -14.84 3.24 -11.61
N GLN A 30 -15.29 3.56 -10.39
CA GLN A 30 -15.94 2.59 -9.52
C GLN A 30 -17.25 2.06 -10.11
N ILE A 31 -18.09 2.94 -10.68
CA ILE A 31 -19.35 2.54 -11.34
C ILE A 31 -19.06 1.63 -12.54
N LEU A 32 -18.09 2.02 -13.38
CA LEU A 32 -17.68 1.22 -14.54
C LEU A 32 -17.17 -0.15 -14.11
N ALA A 33 -16.29 -0.22 -13.11
CA ALA A 33 -15.74 -1.47 -12.61
C ALA A 33 -16.77 -2.41 -11.99
N ILE A 34 -17.73 -1.89 -11.21
CA ILE A 34 -18.81 -2.70 -10.65
C ILE A 34 -19.70 -3.24 -11.77
N SER A 35 -20.03 -2.38 -12.74
CA SER A 35 -20.85 -2.78 -13.90
C SER A 35 -20.12 -3.84 -14.72
N THR A 36 -18.83 -3.66 -14.99
CA THR A 36 -18.01 -4.62 -15.73
C THR A 36 -17.83 -5.92 -14.96
N GLY A 37 -17.63 -5.89 -13.64
CA GLY A 37 -17.58 -7.10 -12.83
C GLY A 37 -18.90 -7.89 -12.86
N THR A 38 -20.04 -7.18 -12.85
CA THR A 38 -21.38 -7.79 -12.90
C THR A 38 -21.70 -8.40 -14.27
N TYR A 39 -21.31 -7.72 -15.35
CA TYR A 39 -21.64 -8.12 -16.73
C TYR A 39 -20.45 -8.68 -17.51
N ALA A 40 -19.37 -9.08 -16.83
CA ALA A 40 -18.10 -9.47 -17.46
C ALA A 40 -18.26 -10.54 -18.55
N GLU A 41 -19.19 -11.47 -18.36
CA GLU A 41 -19.46 -12.57 -19.31
C GLU A 41 -20.18 -12.12 -20.59
N LYS A 42 -20.86 -10.97 -20.55
CA LYS A 42 -21.61 -10.41 -21.69
C LYS A 42 -20.84 -9.30 -22.42
N LEU A 43 -19.79 -8.78 -21.79
CA LEU A 43 -18.95 -7.74 -22.36
C LEU A 43 -17.86 -8.34 -23.24
N SER A 44 -17.36 -7.55 -24.19
CA SER A 44 -16.23 -7.99 -24.98
C SER A 44 -14.99 -8.16 -24.09
N PRO A 45 -14.17 -9.22 -24.28
CA PRO A 45 -12.97 -9.45 -23.47
C PRO A 45 -11.99 -8.29 -23.48
N LYS A 46 -11.96 -7.51 -24.57
CA LYS A 46 -11.13 -6.30 -24.70
C LYS A 46 -11.55 -5.21 -23.73
N VAL A 47 -12.86 -4.94 -23.60
CA VAL A 47 -13.38 -3.93 -22.67
C VAL A 47 -13.09 -4.31 -21.22
N VAL A 48 -13.32 -5.58 -20.87
CA VAL A 48 -12.99 -6.12 -19.55
C VAL A 48 -11.51 -5.95 -19.26
N GLN A 49 -10.64 -6.33 -20.20
CA GLN A 49 -9.19 -6.23 -20.05
C GLN A 49 -8.72 -4.78 -19.88
N SER A 50 -9.19 -3.85 -20.72
CA SER A 50 -8.80 -2.43 -20.62
C SER A 50 -9.16 -1.83 -19.26
N LEU A 51 -10.32 -2.20 -18.70
CA LEU A 51 -10.71 -1.74 -17.38
C LEU A 51 -9.84 -2.35 -16.28
N LEU A 52 -9.52 -3.64 -16.35
CA LEU A 52 -8.61 -4.27 -15.41
C LEU A 52 -7.20 -3.66 -15.49
N ASP A 53 -6.71 -3.31 -16.67
CA ASP A 53 -5.42 -2.64 -16.82
C ASP A 53 -5.41 -1.25 -16.16
N LEU A 54 -6.52 -0.50 -16.26
CA LEU A 54 -6.68 0.78 -15.58
C LEU A 54 -6.71 0.59 -14.06
N LEU A 55 -7.48 -0.39 -13.56
CA LEU A 55 -7.54 -0.71 -12.13
C LEU A 55 -6.19 -1.18 -11.57
N CYS A 56 -5.44 -1.97 -12.34
CA CYS A 56 -4.09 -2.40 -11.98
C CYS A 56 -3.13 -1.20 -11.91
N SER A 57 -3.25 -0.27 -12.86
CA SER A 57 -2.45 0.96 -12.87
C SER A 57 -2.77 1.84 -11.66
N GLN A 58 -4.04 1.95 -11.30
CA GLN A 58 -4.46 2.65 -10.08
C GLN A 58 -3.92 1.97 -8.82
N LEU A 59 -3.95 0.64 -8.74
CA LEU A 59 -3.40 -0.10 -7.62
C LEU A 59 -1.90 0.17 -7.44
N LYS A 60 -1.13 0.09 -8.53
CA LYS A 60 0.33 0.37 -8.53
C LYS A 60 0.62 1.80 -8.11
N ASN A 61 -0.19 2.76 -8.55
CA ASN A 61 -0.04 4.17 -8.20
C ASN A 61 -0.38 4.45 -6.72
N LEU A 62 -1.39 3.78 -6.16
CA LEU A 62 -1.69 3.84 -4.73
C LEU A 62 -0.58 3.19 -3.90
N LEU A 63 -0.05 2.07 -4.37
CA LEU A 63 1.06 1.37 -3.73
C LEU A 63 2.33 2.22 -3.71
N SER A 64 2.67 2.88 -4.82
CA SER A 64 3.82 3.78 -4.85
C SER A 64 3.63 4.96 -3.90
N GLN A 65 2.44 5.56 -3.85
CA GLN A 65 2.15 6.64 -2.89
C GLN A 65 2.25 6.18 -1.43
N ALA A 66 1.81 4.96 -1.12
CA ALA A 66 1.96 4.37 0.21
C ALA A 66 3.43 4.06 0.56
N GLY A 67 4.26 3.71 -0.43
CA GLY A 67 5.67 3.34 -0.25
C GLY A 67 6.71 4.47 -0.38
N VAL A 68 6.38 5.62 -0.99
CA VAL A 68 7.33 6.70 -1.37
C VAL A 68 7.99 7.42 -0.17
N SER A 69 7.44 7.34 1.04
CA SER A 69 7.94 8.08 2.21
C SER A 69 9.32 7.62 2.71
N ILE A 70 9.69 6.35 2.51
CA ILE A 70 10.81 5.74 3.26
C ILE A 70 12.17 5.96 2.57
N LEU A 71 12.19 6.19 1.26
CA LEU A 71 13.44 6.40 0.50
C LEU A 71 14.01 7.82 0.66
N SER A 72 13.21 8.79 1.11
CA SER A 72 13.66 10.18 1.30
C SER A 72 14.32 10.44 2.65
N SER A 73 14.23 9.51 3.61
CA SER A 73 14.81 9.69 4.95
C SER A 73 16.25 9.14 5.08
N GLY A 74 16.78 8.51 4.03
CA GLY A 74 18.07 7.78 4.09
C GLY A 74 19.17 8.33 3.20
N LYS A 75 19.01 9.50 2.57
CA LYS A 75 19.95 9.98 1.57
C LYS A 75 20.18 11.49 1.70
N ASP A 76 20.74 11.89 2.83
CA ASP A 76 21.42 13.19 3.00
C ASP A 76 22.40 13.08 4.17
N LYS A 77 23.55 12.45 3.92
CA LYS A 77 24.81 12.68 4.64
C LYS A 77 25.91 11.90 3.93
N GLU A 78 26.36 12.43 2.80
CA GLU A 78 27.75 12.32 2.39
C GLU A 78 28.06 13.42 1.37
N ASP A 79 29.13 14.16 1.66
CA ASP A 79 29.88 15.11 0.84
C ASP A 79 29.34 16.52 0.56
N SER A 80 29.68 17.47 1.44
CA SER A 80 30.63 18.55 1.09
C SER A 80 31.12 19.32 2.33
N LYS A 81 32.44 19.33 2.56
CA LYS A 81 33.15 20.25 3.47
C LYS A 81 33.12 21.69 2.90
N HIS A 82 32.64 22.68 3.65
CA HIS A 82 33.41 23.84 4.16
C HIS A 82 32.50 24.88 4.88
N GLU A 83 32.94 25.27 6.08
CA GLU A 83 32.88 26.57 6.79
C GLU A 83 31.73 27.57 6.50
N ASP A 84 30.91 27.91 7.52
CA ASP A 84 31.16 29.01 8.48
C ASP A 84 29.89 29.29 9.34
N GLY A 85 30.08 29.79 10.57
CA GLY A 85 29.17 30.71 11.27
C GLY A 85 27.78 30.27 11.74
N ALA A 86 27.69 29.90 13.03
CA ALA A 86 26.62 30.20 14.00
C ALA A 86 25.15 30.38 13.54
N ASP A 87 24.31 29.36 13.81
CA ASP A 87 22.98 29.51 14.46
C ASP A 87 22.34 28.12 14.63
N ALA A 88 22.73 27.43 15.70
CA ALA A 88 22.32 26.07 15.99
C ALA A 88 21.30 26.05 17.13
N GLU A 89 20.06 26.52 16.91
CA GLU A 89 19.00 26.33 17.92
C GLU A 89 17.53 26.39 17.41
N LYS A 90 17.28 26.27 16.09
CA LYS A 90 15.91 26.37 15.52
C LYS A 90 15.51 25.33 14.46
N LYS A 91 16.20 24.19 14.37
CA LYS A 91 15.96 23.17 13.31
C LYS A 91 15.13 21.95 13.71
N ASP A 92 15.00 21.64 15.00
CA ASP A 92 14.40 20.36 15.42
C ASP A 92 12.86 20.33 15.39
N LEU A 93 12.18 21.44 15.71
CA LEU A 93 10.72 21.51 15.69
C LEU A 93 10.14 21.40 14.26
N ARG A 94 10.85 21.96 13.27
CA ARG A 94 10.43 21.92 11.86
C ARG A 94 10.62 20.54 11.24
N GLY A 95 11.61 19.78 11.71
CA GLY A 95 11.86 18.40 11.27
C GLY A 95 10.76 17.44 11.71
N ASP A 96 10.30 17.55 12.95
CA ASP A 96 9.23 16.70 13.50
C ASP A 96 7.85 17.00 12.90
N GLU A 97 7.51 18.28 12.65
CA GLU A 97 6.28 18.64 11.93
C GLU A 97 6.26 18.11 10.49
N ILE A 98 7.40 18.17 9.78
CA ILE A 98 7.54 17.65 8.42
C ILE A 98 7.44 16.12 8.41
N LYS A 99 8.10 15.43 9.36
CA LYS A 99 7.99 13.96 9.53
C LYS A 99 6.56 13.54 9.83
N PHE A 100 5.88 14.22 10.75
CA PHE A 100 4.48 13.95 11.08
C PHE A 100 3.56 14.14 9.87
N CYS A 101 3.75 15.23 9.10
CA CYS A 101 3.01 15.47 7.86
C CYS A 101 3.27 14.38 6.80
N LEU A 102 4.50 13.88 6.70
CA LEU A 102 4.87 12.78 5.82
C LEU A 102 4.17 11.48 6.24
N LEU A 103 4.17 11.17 7.55
CA LEU A 103 3.49 10.03 8.13
C LEU A 103 1.96 10.10 7.93
N CYS A 104 1.34 11.26 8.15
CA CYS A 104 -0.11 11.43 7.93
C CYS A 104 -0.50 11.28 6.46
N LYS A 105 0.34 11.79 5.53
CA LYS A 105 0.14 11.59 4.09
C LYS A 105 0.29 10.12 3.69
N GLN A 106 1.28 9.43 4.24
CA GLN A 106 1.47 8.00 4.05
C GLN A 106 0.29 7.19 4.59
N HIS A 107 -0.17 7.50 5.81
CA HIS A 107 -1.32 6.86 6.42
C HIS A 107 -2.59 7.06 5.58
N THR A 108 -2.79 8.26 5.02
CA THR A 108 -3.89 8.53 4.09
C THR A 108 -3.77 7.71 2.80
N ALA A 109 -2.56 7.56 2.25
CA ALA A 109 -2.32 6.72 1.08
C ALA A 109 -2.57 5.23 1.38
N GLU A 110 -2.18 4.73 2.55
CA GLU A 110 -2.47 3.36 3.00
C GLU A 110 -3.98 3.13 3.19
N LEU A 111 -4.72 4.10 3.71
CA LEU A 111 -6.18 4.05 3.83
C LEU A 111 -6.83 3.96 2.44
N HIS A 112 -6.42 4.81 1.50
CA HIS A 112 -6.93 4.76 0.13
C HIS A 112 -6.58 3.45 -0.58
N LEU A 113 -5.40 2.87 -0.32
CA LEU A 113 -5.03 1.54 -0.80
C LEU A 113 -5.94 0.46 -0.21
N GLY A 114 -6.21 0.52 1.09
CA GLY A 114 -7.14 -0.38 1.77
C GLY A 114 -8.56 -0.29 1.22
N ASP A 115 -9.10 0.91 1.04
CA ASP A 115 -10.41 1.15 0.45
C ASP A 115 -10.50 0.61 -0.99
N PHE A 116 -9.43 0.80 -1.76
CA PHE A 116 -9.36 0.28 -3.12
C PHE A 116 -9.33 -1.26 -3.15
N LEU A 117 -8.67 -1.92 -2.19
CA LEU A 117 -8.70 -3.39 -2.07
C LEU A 117 -10.08 -3.92 -1.63
N VAL A 118 -10.79 -3.22 -0.73
CA VAL A 118 -12.19 -3.54 -0.40
C VAL A 118 -13.06 -3.46 -1.65
N PHE A 119 -12.85 -2.42 -2.46
CA PHE A 119 -13.54 -2.27 -3.73
C PHE A 119 -13.18 -3.38 -4.72
N LEU A 120 -11.89 -3.71 -4.89
CA LEU A 120 -11.47 -4.81 -5.76
C LEU A 120 -12.14 -6.12 -5.37
N ARG A 121 -12.20 -6.46 -4.07
CA ARG A 121 -12.90 -7.66 -3.58
C ARG A 121 -14.35 -7.75 -4.09
N ARG A 122 -15.04 -6.62 -4.27
CA ARG A 122 -16.39 -6.59 -4.86
C ARG A 122 -16.38 -6.83 -6.37
N VAL A 123 -15.38 -6.31 -7.08
CA VAL A 123 -15.23 -6.45 -8.53
C VAL A 123 -14.83 -7.88 -8.92
N VAL A 124 -14.03 -8.58 -8.11
CA VAL A 124 -13.57 -9.95 -8.39
C VAL A 124 -14.63 -11.03 -8.10
N SER A 125 -15.92 -10.70 -8.24
CA SER A 125 -17.04 -11.60 -7.98
C SER A 125 -17.42 -12.49 -9.18
N SER A 126 -17.00 -12.12 -10.40
CA SER A 126 -17.21 -12.91 -11.61
C SER A 126 -15.99 -13.77 -11.96
N LYS A 127 -16.22 -15.01 -12.42
CA LYS A 127 -15.17 -15.93 -12.88
C LYS A 127 -14.34 -15.37 -14.03
N ALA A 128 -14.96 -14.60 -14.93
CA ALA A 128 -14.27 -13.96 -16.04
C ALA A 128 -13.24 -12.91 -15.54
N ILE A 129 -13.56 -12.18 -14.47
CA ILE A 129 -12.65 -11.24 -13.83
C ILE A 129 -11.54 -11.99 -13.08
N GLN A 130 -11.89 -13.01 -12.30
CA GLN A 130 -10.93 -13.84 -11.56
C GLN A 130 -9.87 -14.43 -12.49
N SER A 131 -10.28 -15.03 -13.61
CA SER A 131 -9.34 -15.61 -14.60
C SER A 131 -8.40 -14.56 -15.21
N LYS A 132 -8.86 -13.33 -15.46
CA LYS A 132 -7.97 -12.26 -15.95
C LYS A 132 -7.05 -11.72 -14.87
N MET A 133 -7.54 -11.62 -13.65
CA MET A 133 -6.76 -11.18 -12.49
C MET A 133 -5.78 -12.26 -11.99
N ALA A 134 -5.94 -13.52 -12.42
CA ALA A 134 -4.99 -14.60 -12.15
C ALA A 134 -3.65 -14.43 -12.87
N SER A 135 -3.52 -13.42 -13.75
CA SER A 135 -2.27 -13.14 -14.45
C SER A 135 -1.14 -12.67 -13.50
N PRO A 136 0.13 -12.94 -13.84
CA PRO A 136 1.30 -12.53 -13.05
C PRO A 136 1.32 -11.05 -12.67
N LYS A 137 0.88 -10.19 -13.59
CA LYS A 137 0.79 -8.74 -13.41
C LYS A 137 -0.01 -8.35 -12.17
N TRP A 138 -1.04 -9.13 -11.82
CA TRP A 138 -1.91 -8.88 -10.68
C TRP A 138 -1.43 -9.62 -9.43
N THR A 139 -1.10 -10.91 -9.57
CA THR A 139 -0.65 -11.73 -8.44
C THR A 139 0.61 -11.16 -7.81
N GLU A 140 1.59 -10.69 -8.61
CA GLU A 140 2.79 -10.03 -8.10
C GLU A 140 2.48 -8.76 -7.32
N VAL A 141 1.60 -7.89 -7.82
CA VAL A 141 1.26 -6.63 -7.16
C VAL A 141 0.55 -6.90 -5.83
N LEU A 142 -0.38 -7.85 -5.80
CA LEU A 142 -1.09 -8.23 -4.59
C LEU A 142 -0.16 -8.90 -3.58
N LEU A 143 0.73 -9.78 -4.03
CA LEU A 143 1.76 -10.38 -3.19
C LEU A 143 2.71 -9.32 -2.64
N ASN A 144 3.09 -8.30 -3.42
CA ASN A 144 3.91 -7.20 -2.94
C ASN A 144 3.19 -6.32 -1.89
N ILE A 145 1.87 -6.19 -1.97
CA ILE A 145 1.09 -5.48 -0.94
C ILE A 145 1.00 -6.33 0.34
N ALA A 146 0.79 -7.64 0.21
CA ALA A 146 0.79 -8.56 1.35
C ALA A 146 2.18 -8.69 1.99
N ALA A 147 3.22 -8.60 1.15
CA ALA A 147 4.62 -8.62 1.51
C ALA A 147 5.01 -7.35 2.24
N GLN A 148 5.30 -7.52 3.52
CA GLN A 148 5.75 -6.45 4.41
C GLN A 148 7.21 -6.04 4.16
N LYS A 149 7.82 -6.37 3.02
CA LYS A 149 9.26 -6.17 2.81
C LYS A 149 9.53 -5.45 1.49
N CYS A 150 10.10 -4.25 1.63
CA CYS A 150 10.93 -3.65 0.60
C CYS A 150 12.39 -4.08 0.82
N CYS A 151 13.26 -3.97 -0.18
CA CYS A 151 14.69 -4.36 -0.11
C CYS A 151 15.48 -3.67 1.03
N SER A 152 14.88 -2.66 1.69
CA SER A 152 15.42 -1.93 2.84
C SER A 152 14.97 -2.45 4.22
N GLY A 153 14.19 -3.52 4.30
CA GLY A 153 13.75 -4.11 5.59
C GLY A 153 12.62 -3.35 6.31
N VAL A 154 12.07 -2.29 5.72
CA VAL A 154 10.94 -1.53 6.27
C VAL A 154 9.63 -1.92 5.58
N PRO A 155 8.49 -2.02 6.33
CA PRO A 155 7.19 -2.33 5.74
C PRO A 155 6.77 -1.34 4.65
N LEU A 156 6.55 -1.85 3.43
CA LEU A 156 6.00 -1.05 2.33
C LEU A 156 4.54 -0.64 2.60
N VAL A 157 3.81 -1.48 3.32
CA VAL A 157 2.50 -1.22 3.90
C VAL A 157 2.54 -1.71 5.35
N GLY A 158 2.56 -0.79 6.31
CA GLY A 158 2.59 -1.12 7.74
C GLY A 158 1.22 -1.61 8.25
N ASN A 159 0.16 -1.30 7.52
CA ASN A 159 -1.21 -1.58 7.90
C ASN A 159 -1.61 -3.05 7.66
N LEU A 160 -1.75 -3.83 8.75
CA LEU A 160 -2.19 -5.23 8.72
C LEU A 160 -3.54 -5.42 8.01
N ARG A 161 -4.50 -4.50 8.17
CA ARG A 161 -5.82 -4.59 7.51
C ARG A 161 -5.67 -4.56 6.00
N THR A 162 -4.86 -3.65 5.47
CA THR A 162 -4.59 -3.54 4.03
C THR A 162 -3.93 -4.79 3.48
N ARG A 163 -2.99 -5.37 4.24
CA ARG A 163 -2.33 -6.64 3.87
C ARG A 163 -3.29 -7.82 3.84
N LEU A 164 -4.14 -7.97 4.87
CA LEU A 164 -5.17 -9.00 4.91
C LEU A 164 -6.20 -8.83 3.77
N LEU A 165 -6.52 -7.60 3.39
CA LEU A 165 -7.39 -7.34 2.23
C LEU A 165 -6.73 -7.80 0.92
N ALA A 166 -5.42 -7.60 0.74
CA ALA A 166 -4.70 -8.10 -0.42
C ALA A 166 -4.71 -9.64 -0.47
N LEU A 167 -4.50 -10.30 0.67
CA LEU A 167 -4.60 -11.76 0.79
C LEU A 167 -6.02 -12.27 0.47
N HIS A 168 -7.08 -11.59 0.94
CA HIS A 168 -8.44 -11.95 0.58
C HIS A 168 -8.74 -11.82 -0.92
N VAL A 169 -8.13 -10.83 -1.60
CA VAL A 169 -8.28 -10.71 -3.05
C VAL A 169 -7.51 -11.83 -3.75
N LEU A 170 -6.30 -12.17 -3.29
CA LEU A 170 -5.54 -13.32 -3.79
C LEU A 170 -6.32 -14.64 -3.64
N GLU A 171 -6.93 -14.87 -2.48
CA GLU A 171 -7.76 -16.05 -2.23
C GLU A 171 -8.87 -16.24 -3.27
N ALA A 172 -9.49 -15.14 -3.73
CA ALA A 172 -10.54 -15.20 -4.75
C ALA A 172 -10.00 -15.42 -6.18
N VAL A 173 -8.74 -15.07 -6.42
CA VAL A 173 -8.14 -15.04 -7.77
C VAL A 173 -7.30 -16.27 -8.05
N LEU A 174 -6.56 -16.78 -7.06
CA LEU A 174 -5.65 -17.90 -7.20
C LEU A 174 -6.32 -19.22 -7.63
N PRO A 175 -7.54 -19.56 -7.22
CA PRO A 175 -8.22 -20.75 -7.74
C PRO A 175 -8.48 -20.69 -9.26
N ALA A 176 -8.53 -19.49 -9.85
CA ALA A 176 -8.66 -19.33 -11.28
C ALA A 176 -7.32 -19.48 -12.04
N CYS A 177 -6.19 -19.59 -11.33
CA CYS A 177 -4.86 -19.79 -11.90
C CYS A 177 -4.70 -21.19 -12.52
N GLU A 178 -5.33 -22.23 -11.97
CA GLU A 178 -5.18 -23.64 -12.39
C GLU A 178 -5.49 -23.87 -13.88
N ALA A 179 -6.36 -23.05 -14.47
CA ALA A 179 -6.75 -23.19 -15.87
C ALA A 179 -5.82 -22.47 -16.87
N SER A 180 -4.88 -21.64 -16.39
CA SER A 180 -4.17 -20.68 -17.27
C SER A 180 -2.69 -20.44 -16.96
N MET A 181 -2.18 -20.88 -15.82
CA MET A 181 -0.79 -20.61 -15.40
C MET A 181 0.13 -21.80 -15.61
N GLU A 182 1.37 -21.52 -15.99
CA GLU A 182 2.45 -22.48 -16.01
C GLU A 182 2.82 -22.92 -14.58
N GLU A 183 3.19 -24.19 -14.42
CA GLU A 183 3.50 -24.83 -13.13
C GLU A 183 4.61 -24.08 -12.36
N ASP A 184 5.60 -23.53 -13.07
CA ASP A 184 6.70 -22.73 -12.50
C ASP A 184 6.20 -21.44 -11.83
N GLN A 185 5.19 -20.79 -12.42
CA GLN A 185 4.62 -19.56 -11.87
C GLN A 185 3.79 -19.86 -10.62
N MET A 186 3.06 -20.97 -10.63
CA MET A 186 2.31 -21.42 -9.45
C MET A 186 3.26 -21.73 -8.29
N THR A 187 4.36 -22.44 -8.57
CA THR A 187 5.40 -22.73 -7.58
C THR A 187 5.98 -21.44 -6.98
N THR A 188 6.32 -20.46 -7.84
CA THR A 188 6.82 -19.15 -7.40
C THR A 188 5.83 -18.42 -6.48
N VAL A 189 4.53 -18.43 -6.79
CA VAL A 189 3.49 -17.81 -5.95
C VAL A 189 3.40 -18.51 -4.59
N VAL A 190 3.42 -19.84 -4.59
CA VAL A 190 3.37 -20.66 -3.38
C VAL A 190 4.58 -20.40 -2.49
N GLU A 191 5.79 -20.43 -3.04
CA GLU A 191 7.03 -20.12 -2.32
C GLU A 191 6.99 -18.72 -1.70
N ARG A 192 6.48 -17.73 -2.45
CA ARG A 192 6.32 -16.37 -1.95
C ARG A 192 5.35 -16.33 -0.78
N LEU A 193 4.21 -17.01 -0.87
CA LEU A 193 3.21 -17.07 0.23
C LEU A 193 3.78 -17.74 1.48
N PHE A 194 4.51 -18.84 1.34
CA PHE A 194 5.16 -19.50 2.47
C PHE A 194 6.26 -18.63 3.09
N SER A 195 7.04 -17.93 2.27
CA SER A 195 8.02 -16.95 2.75
C SER A 195 7.34 -15.83 3.55
N LEU A 196 6.20 -15.33 3.07
CA LEU A 196 5.40 -14.32 3.78
C LEU A 196 4.83 -14.84 5.09
N LEU A 197 4.36 -16.08 5.12
CA LEU A 197 3.87 -16.72 6.34
C LEU A 197 5.02 -16.84 7.36
N SER A 198 6.18 -17.35 6.93
CA SER A 198 7.38 -17.46 7.75
C SER A 198 7.78 -16.10 8.33
N ASP A 199 7.76 -15.06 7.51
CA ASP A 199 8.05 -13.69 7.95
C ASP A 199 7.06 -13.18 9.00
N CYS A 200 5.77 -13.46 8.83
CA CYS A 200 4.73 -13.01 9.75
C CYS A 200 4.74 -13.78 11.07
N MET A 201 5.03 -15.08 11.00
CA MET A 201 5.01 -15.96 12.15
C MET A 201 6.30 -15.82 12.95
N TRP A 202 7.47 -15.93 12.32
CA TRP A 202 8.75 -16.09 13.02
C TRP A 202 9.64 -14.85 13.00
N GLU A 203 9.75 -14.13 11.88
CA GLU A 203 10.68 -12.99 11.81
C GLU A 203 10.12 -11.73 12.49
N ALA A 204 8.87 -11.35 12.18
CA ALA A 204 8.29 -10.10 12.68
C ALA A 204 8.08 -10.09 14.21
N PRO A 205 7.54 -11.14 14.86
CA PRO A 205 7.36 -11.15 16.30
C PRO A 205 8.69 -11.17 17.06
N VAL A 206 9.71 -11.87 16.55
CA VAL A 206 11.05 -11.88 17.13
C VAL A 206 11.70 -10.50 17.03
N ALA A 207 11.60 -9.84 15.86
CA ALA A 207 12.10 -8.48 15.68
C ALA A 207 11.38 -7.48 16.61
N GLN A 208 10.05 -7.60 16.73
CA GLN A 208 9.25 -6.75 17.62
C GLN A 208 9.64 -6.94 19.10
N ALA A 209 9.83 -8.19 19.54
CA ALA A 209 10.26 -8.50 20.90
C ALA A 209 11.64 -7.91 21.20
N LYS A 210 12.62 -8.07 20.29
CA LYS A 210 13.96 -7.47 20.42
C LYS A 210 13.90 -5.95 20.54
N HIS A 211 13.10 -5.30 19.69
CA HIS A 211 12.95 -3.84 19.73
C HIS A 211 12.31 -3.34 21.03
N LEU A 212 11.29 -4.06 21.54
CA LEU A 212 10.66 -3.72 22.82
C LEU A 212 11.63 -3.86 24.01
N ILE A 213 12.51 -4.87 23.98
CA ILE A 213 13.55 -5.05 25.00
C ILE A 213 14.55 -3.88 24.94
N GLN A 214 15.06 -3.55 23.75
CA GLN A 214 15.99 -2.42 23.56
C GLN A 214 15.42 -1.07 24.03
N ILE A 215 14.13 -0.83 23.79
CA ILE A 215 13.47 0.38 24.30
C ILE A 215 13.43 0.36 25.83
N LYS A 216 13.06 -0.77 26.45
CA LYS A 216 13.01 -0.89 27.91
C LYS A 216 14.38 -0.67 28.54
N GLU A 217 15.43 -1.22 27.95
CA GLU A 217 16.83 -1.01 28.39
C GLU A 217 17.21 0.47 28.33
N LYS A 218 16.97 1.15 27.19
CA LYS A 218 17.23 2.60 27.06
C LYS A 218 16.43 3.45 28.06
N VAL A 219 15.17 3.11 28.30
CA VAL A 219 14.33 3.80 29.29
C VAL A 219 14.85 3.58 30.71
N GLN A 220 15.37 2.38 31.00
CA GLN A 220 15.94 2.05 32.31
C GLN A 220 17.27 2.78 32.53
N GLU A 221 18.14 2.85 31.51
CA GLU A 221 19.40 3.61 31.54
C GLU A 221 19.16 5.11 31.79
N LEU A 222 18.15 5.71 31.13
CA LEU A 222 17.77 7.10 31.36
C LEU A 222 17.23 7.36 32.77
N LYS A 223 16.59 6.37 33.40
CA LYS A 223 16.11 6.48 34.79
C LYS A 223 17.20 6.32 35.84
N VAL A 224 18.32 5.69 35.52
CA VAL A 224 19.46 5.51 36.43
C VAL A 224 20.39 6.73 36.40
N GLN A 225 20.26 7.60 35.39
CA GLN A 225 21.07 8.82 35.23
C GLN A 225 20.41 10.09 35.82
N VAL A 226 19.26 9.97 36.50
CA VAL A 226 18.56 11.05 37.23
C VAL A 226 18.53 10.72 38.71
#